data_AF-A0A939WNK2-F1
#
_entry.id   AF-A0A939WNK2-F1
#
_cell.length_a   1.000
_cell.length_b   1.000
_cell.length_c   1.000
_cell.angle_alpha   90.00
_cell.angle_beta   90.00
_cell.angle_gamma   90.00
#
_symmetry.space_group_name_H-M   'P 1'
#
loop_
_entity.id
_entity.type
_entity.pdbx_description
1 polymer ?
#
loop_
_entity_poly.entity_id
_entity_poly.type
_entity_poly.pdbx_seq_one_letter_code
_entity_poly.pdbx_strand_id
1 'polypeptide(L)'
;HHTMPDYAYMYPIDYKYYEKYRVRRYGFHGSSHFFVSNRAAEMLGKDIKDLKIVTCHLGNGCSMAAVDGGKSIDTTMGMTPLEGVMMGTRSGDVDPGVIFFLADKEGGHQPVNKMFNKNSGLFGVSGISNDMRDIRKARDEGNKRAALALAMFTYRIKKYIASYAAAMGGVDVVIFTGGIGENVGEIRERSVEGLEFMGIKMNKELNNTICGSEAIVSTDDSKVKVMVIPTNEELVLARDSKKLYEEKFGKK
;
A
#
# COMPACT_ATOMS: atom_id res chain seq x y z
N HIS A 1 10.51 -1.09 7.69
CA HIS A 1 10.66 -2.37 6.96
C HIS A 1 12.03 -3.05 7.13
N HIS A 2 12.89 -2.65 8.08
CA HIS A 2 14.21 -3.28 8.25
C HIS A 2 14.17 -4.75 8.72
N THR A 3 13.00 -5.23 9.12
CA THR A 3 12.75 -6.62 9.50
C THR A 3 12.53 -7.57 8.32
N MET A 4 12.50 -7.06 7.08
CA MET A 4 12.35 -7.90 5.88
C MET A 4 13.50 -8.93 5.80
N PRO A 5 13.20 -10.20 5.53
CA PRO A 5 14.22 -11.21 5.25
C PRO A 5 14.91 -10.95 3.90
N ASP A 6 16.11 -11.51 3.73
CA ASP A 6 16.95 -11.34 2.53
C ASP A 6 16.25 -11.69 1.23
N TYR A 7 15.56 -12.82 1.18
CA TYR A 7 14.80 -13.24 0.01
C TYR A 7 13.65 -12.29 -0.37
N ALA A 8 13.18 -11.44 0.55
CA ALA A 8 12.13 -10.44 0.26
C ALA A 8 12.72 -9.10 -0.20
N TYR A 9 13.88 -8.71 0.34
CA TYR A 9 14.48 -7.43 -0.01
C TYR A 9 15.48 -7.46 -1.16
N MET A 10 16.06 -8.61 -1.47
CA MET A 10 17.04 -8.74 -2.54
C MET A 10 16.36 -8.68 -3.90
N TYR A 11 16.89 -7.85 -4.81
CA TYR A 11 16.47 -7.92 -6.21
C TYR A 11 17.21 -9.06 -6.91
N PRO A 12 16.54 -9.81 -7.82
CA PRO A 12 17.15 -10.90 -8.58
C PRO A 12 18.00 -10.36 -9.75
N ILE A 13 19.03 -9.59 -9.43
CA ILE A 13 20.02 -9.01 -10.35
C ILE A 13 21.44 -9.35 -9.88
N ASP A 14 22.46 -8.98 -10.65
CA ASP A 14 23.86 -9.22 -10.31
C ASP A 14 24.19 -8.73 -8.87
N TYR A 15 24.58 -9.67 -8.02
CA TYR A 15 24.77 -9.48 -6.58
C TYR A 15 25.78 -8.36 -6.25
N LYS A 16 26.72 -8.07 -7.17
CA LYS A 16 27.69 -6.97 -7.00
C LYS A 16 27.02 -5.62 -6.76
N TYR A 17 25.81 -5.40 -7.27
CA TYR A 17 25.09 -4.14 -7.07
C TYR A 17 24.56 -3.99 -5.64
N TYR A 18 24.21 -5.10 -4.98
CA TYR A 18 23.93 -5.09 -3.56
C TYR A 18 25.21 -4.86 -2.75
N GLU A 19 26.32 -5.53 -3.07
CA GLU A 19 27.58 -5.36 -2.33
C GLU A 19 28.15 -3.94 -2.44
N LYS A 20 28.18 -3.40 -3.66
CA LYS A 20 28.81 -2.11 -3.97
C LYS A 20 27.93 -0.91 -3.63
N TYR A 21 26.63 -0.99 -3.95
CA TYR A 21 25.72 0.15 -3.88
C TYR A 21 24.51 -0.08 -2.98
N ARG A 22 24.38 -1.26 -2.36
CA ARG A 22 23.22 -1.64 -1.55
C ARG A 22 21.91 -1.52 -2.34
N VAL A 23 21.92 -1.91 -3.61
CA VAL A 23 20.68 -2.02 -4.41
C VAL A 23 19.82 -3.15 -3.84
N ARG A 24 18.72 -2.78 -3.19
CA ARG A 24 17.75 -3.65 -2.53
C ARG A 24 16.42 -2.92 -2.32
N ARG A 25 15.38 -3.65 -1.96
CA ARG A 25 14.14 -3.09 -1.43
C ARG A 25 14.39 -2.46 -0.06
N TYR A 26 13.91 -1.24 0.12
CA TYR A 26 13.89 -0.52 1.40
C TYR A 26 12.46 -0.36 1.91
N GLY A 27 11.54 0.06 1.05
CA GLY A 27 10.17 0.37 1.41
C GLY A 27 9.99 1.73 2.09
N PHE A 28 8.78 2.26 2.02
CA PHE A 28 8.40 3.58 2.57
C PHE A 28 7.03 3.50 3.25
N HIS A 29 6.56 4.61 3.82
CA HIS A 29 5.38 4.67 4.70
C HIS A 29 5.51 3.78 5.94
N GLY A 30 6.75 3.57 6.42
CA GLY A 30 7.04 2.71 7.56
C GLY A 30 6.30 3.13 8.83
N SER A 31 6.25 4.43 9.14
CA SER A 31 5.51 4.98 10.28
C SER A 31 4.01 4.72 10.20
N SER A 32 3.43 4.90 9.00
CA SER A 32 2.01 4.61 8.78
C SER A 32 1.70 3.12 8.95
N HIS A 33 2.45 2.24 8.26
CA HIS A 33 2.26 0.78 8.37
C HIS A 33 2.44 0.28 9.80
N PHE A 34 3.43 0.83 10.52
CA PHE A 34 3.65 0.53 11.93
C PHE A 34 2.47 0.97 12.80
N PHE A 35 2.00 2.21 12.63
CA PHE A 35 0.87 2.73 13.40
C PHE A 35 -0.39 1.87 13.22
N VAL A 36 -0.81 1.67 11.98
CA VAL A 36 -2.11 1.04 11.70
C VAL A 36 -2.12 -0.45 12.04
N SER A 37 -0.99 -1.15 11.90
CA SER A 37 -0.90 -2.57 12.30
C SER A 37 -0.98 -2.76 13.81
N ASN A 38 -0.34 -1.89 14.60
CA ASN A 38 -0.48 -1.90 16.06
C ASN A 38 -1.90 -1.51 16.48
N ARG A 39 -2.47 -0.49 15.84
CA ARG A 39 -3.83 -0.05 16.14
C ARG A 39 -4.88 -1.13 15.84
N ALA A 40 -4.70 -1.90 14.76
CA ALA A 40 -5.57 -3.03 14.47
C ALA A 40 -5.52 -4.11 15.55
N ALA A 41 -4.32 -4.42 16.07
CA ALA A 41 -4.17 -5.37 17.17
C ALA A 41 -4.93 -4.90 18.43
N GLU A 42 -4.79 -3.61 18.79
CA GLU A 42 -5.53 -2.98 19.89
C GLU A 42 -7.05 -3.07 19.70
N MET A 43 -7.55 -2.72 18.51
CA MET A 43 -9.00 -2.76 18.19
C MET A 43 -9.57 -4.18 18.24
N LEU A 44 -8.76 -5.20 17.92
CA LEU A 44 -9.15 -6.60 17.96
C LEU A 44 -8.97 -7.23 19.35
N GLY A 45 -8.34 -6.52 20.30
CA GLY A 45 -7.99 -7.07 21.61
C GLY A 45 -7.03 -8.26 21.53
N LYS A 46 -6.11 -8.25 20.57
CA LYS A 46 -5.15 -9.34 20.32
C LYS A 46 -3.71 -8.84 20.42
N ASP A 47 -2.76 -9.73 20.74
CA ASP A 47 -1.34 -9.43 20.58
C ASP A 47 -1.00 -9.39 19.07
N ILE A 48 -0.27 -8.37 18.64
CA ILE A 48 0.19 -8.23 17.26
C ILE A 48 1.07 -9.40 16.81
N LYS A 49 1.70 -10.11 17.76
CA LYS A 49 2.50 -11.33 17.49
C LYS A 49 1.67 -12.48 16.94
N ASP A 50 0.37 -12.48 17.20
CA ASP A 50 -0.57 -13.54 16.77
C ASP A 50 -1.33 -13.16 15.50
N LEU A 51 -0.91 -12.10 14.80
CA LEU A 51 -1.62 -11.55 13.64
C LEU A 51 -0.75 -11.51 12.38
N LYS A 52 -1.38 -11.91 11.26
CA LYS A 52 -0.91 -11.67 9.89
C LYS A 52 -1.75 -10.58 9.24
N ILE A 53 -1.11 -9.45 8.97
CA ILE A 53 -1.78 -8.22 8.57
C ILE A 53 -1.24 -7.75 7.22
N VAL A 54 -2.14 -7.46 6.29
CA VAL A 54 -1.85 -6.69 5.08
C VAL A 54 -2.28 -5.25 5.31
N THR A 55 -1.35 -4.31 5.29
CA THR A 55 -1.65 -2.87 5.37
C THR A 55 -1.67 -2.25 3.98
N CYS A 56 -2.71 -1.49 3.66
CA CYS A 56 -2.89 -0.78 2.39
C CYS A 56 -2.89 0.73 2.64
N HIS A 57 -1.72 1.36 2.55
CA HIS A 57 -1.60 2.82 2.60
C HIS A 57 -1.88 3.39 1.20
N LEU A 58 -3.06 3.96 1.00
CA LEU A 58 -3.53 4.46 -0.29
C LEU A 58 -3.72 5.97 -0.20
N GLY A 59 -2.78 6.73 -0.76
CA GLY A 59 -2.84 8.19 -0.90
C GLY A 59 -2.40 8.64 -2.30
N ASN A 60 -1.78 9.81 -2.40
CA ASN A 60 -1.12 10.20 -3.66
C ASN A 60 0.09 9.31 -3.97
N GLY A 61 0.84 8.94 -2.94
CA GLY A 61 1.72 7.78 -2.93
C GLY A 61 0.98 6.59 -2.32
N CYS A 62 1.13 5.42 -2.92
CA CYS A 62 0.50 4.20 -2.43
C CYS A 62 1.56 3.15 -2.14
N SER A 63 1.44 2.45 -1.02
CA SER A 63 2.24 1.27 -0.74
C SER A 63 1.47 0.30 0.12
N MET A 64 1.81 -0.98 0.03
CA MET A 64 1.27 -2.00 0.92
C MET A 64 2.40 -2.73 1.63
N ALA A 65 2.12 -3.27 2.82
CA ALA A 65 3.07 -4.10 3.54
C ALA A 65 2.43 -5.38 4.07
N ALA A 66 3.23 -6.44 4.11
CA ALA A 66 2.92 -7.66 4.83
C ALA A 66 3.56 -7.56 6.22
N VAL A 67 2.75 -7.69 7.27
CA VAL A 67 3.16 -7.64 8.67
C VAL A 67 2.80 -8.96 9.33
N ASP A 68 3.81 -9.75 9.67
CA ASP A 68 3.65 -11.06 10.31
C ASP A 68 4.24 -10.98 11.73
N GLY A 69 3.40 -11.23 12.74
CA GLY A 69 3.80 -11.15 14.14
C GLY A 69 4.35 -9.79 14.55
N GLY A 70 3.78 -8.70 14.01
CA GLY A 70 4.22 -7.33 14.23
C GLY A 70 5.51 -6.91 13.52
N LYS A 71 6.09 -7.77 12.68
CA LYS A 71 7.25 -7.44 11.86
C LYS A 71 6.86 -7.31 10.40
N SER A 72 7.34 -6.27 9.73
CA SER A 72 7.17 -6.19 8.28
C SER A 72 8.08 -7.20 7.59
N ILE A 73 7.49 -8.15 6.87
CA ILE A 73 8.18 -9.21 6.12
C ILE A 73 8.22 -8.91 4.62
N ASP A 74 7.36 -8.03 4.12
CA ASP A 74 7.39 -7.54 2.73
C ASP A 74 6.77 -6.12 2.61
N THR A 75 7.07 -5.39 1.53
CA THR A 75 6.52 -4.06 1.21
C THR A 75 6.61 -3.73 -0.28
N THR A 76 5.61 -3.05 -0.84
CA THR A 76 5.49 -2.94 -2.31
C THR A 76 6.52 -1.97 -2.88
N MET A 77 6.84 -0.91 -2.14
CA MET A 77 7.84 0.05 -2.61
C MET A 77 9.25 -0.52 -2.45
N GLY A 78 10.09 -0.14 -3.40
CA GLY A 78 11.40 -0.73 -3.64
C GLY A 78 12.56 -0.02 -2.97
N MET A 79 13.64 0.06 -3.73
CA MET A 79 14.72 1.02 -3.51
C MET A 79 14.22 2.47 -3.56
N THR A 80 13.20 2.72 -4.38
CA THR A 80 12.57 4.03 -4.54
C THR A 80 11.06 3.93 -4.33
N PRO A 81 10.37 5.06 -4.10
CA PRO A 81 8.90 5.09 -3.99
C PRO A 81 8.14 4.83 -5.31
N LEU A 82 8.81 4.39 -6.38
CA LEU A 82 8.20 4.16 -7.69
C LEU A 82 7.64 2.74 -7.84
N GLU A 83 8.33 1.73 -7.30
CA GLU A 83 7.92 0.32 -7.39
C GLU A 83 6.62 0.06 -6.62
N GLY A 84 5.87 -0.96 -7.06
CA GLY A 84 4.72 -1.48 -6.36
C GLY A 84 3.40 -1.16 -7.06
N VAL A 85 2.40 -0.79 -6.26
CA VAL A 85 1.07 -0.44 -6.76
C VAL A 85 1.11 0.82 -7.63
N MET A 86 0.17 0.87 -8.59
CA MET A 86 -0.13 2.10 -9.33
C MET A 86 -0.55 3.21 -8.37
N MET A 87 -0.13 4.45 -8.60
CA MET A 87 -0.39 5.58 -7.69
C MET A 87 -1.04 6.75 -8.43
N GLY A 88 -1.10 7.95 -7.83
CA GLY A 88 -1.65 9.14 -8.48
C GLY A 88 -0.93 9.49 -9.79
N THR A 89 0.39 9.67 -9.72
CA THR A 89 1.23 10.05 -10.87
C THR A 89 2.38 9.07 -11.16
N ARG A 90 2.58 8.08 -10.28
CA ARG A 90 3.62 7.06 -10.41
C ARG A 90 3.04 5.78 -11.00
N SER A 91 3.83 5.11 -11.84
CA SER A 91 3.39 3.91 -12.55
C SER A 91 3.09 2.72 -11.65
N GLY A 92 3.88 2.54 -10.58
CA GLY A 92 4.03 1.23 -9.97
C GLY A 92 4.81 0.28 -10.89
N ASP A 93 4.59 -1.03 -10.74
CA ASP A 93 5.33 -2.05 -11.47
C ASP A 93 5.03 -2.03 -12.97
N VAL A 94 6.12 -1.99 -13.73
CA VAL A 94 6.17 -2.12 -15.17
C VAL A 94 7.38 -2.99 -15.52
N ASP A 95 7.27 -3.72 -16.63
CA ASP A 95 8.37 -4.50 -17.19
C ASP A 95 9.61 -3.59 -17.42
N PRO A 96 10.79 -3.92 -16.86
CA PRO A 96 12.02 -3.19 -17.12
C PRO A 96 12.37 -3.04 -18.61
N GLY A 97 11.97 -3.99 -19.47
CA GLY A 97 12.13 -3.90 -20.93
C GLY A 97 11.45 -2.67 -21.55
N VAL A 98 10.31 -2.25 -20.99
CA VAL A 98 9.60 -1.02 -21.42
C VAL A 98 10.44 0.21 -21.11
N ILE A 99 11.19 0.22 -20.01
CA ILE A 99 12.04 1.35 -19.63
C ILE A 99 13.15 1.55 -20.68
N PHE A 100 13.83 0.46 -21.06
CA PHE A 100 14.89 0.51 -22.07
C PHE A 100 14.34 0.90 -23.44
N PHE A 101 13.24 0.27 -23.86
CA PHE A 101 12.58 0.60 -25.14
C PHE A 101 12.20 2.08 -25.23
N LEU A 102 11.57 2.63 -24.19
CA LEU A 102 11.19 4.05 -24.18
C LEU A 102 12.42 4.97 -24.10
N ALA A 103 13.47 4.58 -23.38
CA ALA A 103 14.68 5.41 -23.29
C ALA A 103 15.33 5.56 -24.67
N ASP A 104 15.35 4.49 -25.47
CA ASP A 104 15.85 4.54 -26.84
C ASP A 104 14.98 5.42 -27.75
N LYS A 105 13.66 5.44 -27.53
CA LYS A 105 12.71 6.22 -28.33
C LYS A 105 12.64 7.69 -27.95
N GLU A 106 12.76 8.00 -26.66
CA GLU A 106 12.57 9.35 -26.09
C GLU A 106 13.89 10.10 -25.87
N GLY A 107 15.00 9.59 -26.43
CA GLY A 107 16.30 10.26 -26.37
C GLY A 107 17.00 10.19 -25.01
N GLY A 108 16.71 9.14 -24.22
CA GLY A 108 17.44 8.80 -22.99
C GLY A 108 16.55 8.53 -21.78
N HIS A 109 17.18 8.24 -20.64
CA HIS A 109 16.48 7.82 -19.43
C HIS A 109 15.77 8.96 -18.68
N GLN A 110 16.15 10.23 -18.89
CA GLN A 110 15.62 11.37 -18.11
C GLN A 110 14.13 11.64 -18.40
N PRO A 111 13.67 11.75 -19.67
CA PRO A 111 12.25 11.91 -19.98
C PRO A 111 11.41 10.74 -19.49
N VAL A 112 11.94 9.51 -19.64
CA VAL A 112 11.29 8.27 -19.21
C VAL A 112 11.13 8.23 -17.69
N ASN A 113 12.18 8.57 -16.93
CA ASN A 113 12.12 8.66 -15.48
C ASN A 113 11.10 9.71 -14.99
N LYS A 114 11.05 10.87 -15.66
CA LYS A 114 10.04 11.91 -15.38
C LYS A 114 8.63 11.37 -15.66
N MET A 115 8.43 10.68 -16.78
CA MET A 115 7.15 10.10 -17.15
C MET A 115 6.68 9.07 -16.12
N PHE A 116 7.55 8.14 -15.70
CA PHE A 116 7.24 7.14 -14.69
C PHE A 116 6.88 7.73 -13.31
N ASN A 117 7.46 8.88 -12.95
CA ASN A 117 7.24 9.50 -11.64
C ASN A 117 6.12 10.55 -11.60
N LYS A 118 5.83 11.22 -12.73
CA LYS A 118 4.97 12.41 -12.77
C LYS A 118 3.82 12.32 -13.77
N ASN A 119 3.97 11.54 -14.85
CA ASN A 119 3.00 11.47 -15.94
C ASN A 119 2.41 10.06 -16.14
N SER A 120 2.45 9.23 -15.10
CA SER A 120 1.94 7.86 -15.09
C SER A 120 0.78 7.71 -14.10
N GLY A 121 0.48 6.49 -13.68
CA GLY A 121 -0.52 6.25 -12.64
C GLY A 121 -1.93 6.64 -13.07
N LEU A 122 -2.77 7.01 -12.11
CA LEU A 122 -4.14 7.47 -12.34
C LEU A 122 -4.17 8.60 -13.36
N PHE A 123 -3.27 9.57 -13.23
CA PHE A 123 -3.14 10.70 -14.14
C PHE A 123 -2.82 10.27 -15.57
N GLY A 124 -1.75 9.49 -15.77
CA GLY A 124 -1.33 9.07 -17.11
C GLY A 124 -2.37 8.20 -17.82
N VAL A 125 -3.00 7.26 -17.11
CA VAL A 125 -4.00 6.36 -17.71
C VAL A 125 -5.31 7.09 -17.99
N SER A 126 -5.82 7.89 -17.04
CA SER A 126 -7.07 8.62 -17.24
C SER A 126 -6.93 9.77 -18.24
N GLY A 127 -5.78 10.45 -18.23
CA GLY A 127 -5.58 11.72 -18.94
C GLY A 127 -6.31 12.90 -18.28
N ILE A 128 -6.69 12.80 -17.00
CA ILE A 128 -7.55 13.77 -16.31
C ILE A 128 -6.81 14.41 -15.13
N SER A 129 -6.62 13.64 -14.05
CA SER A 129 -6.13 14.13 -12.76
C SER A 129 -5.44 12.99 -12.00
N ASN A 130 -4.65 13.32 -10.99
CA ASN A 130 -4.17 12.35 -10.01
C ASN A 130 -5.10 12.20 -8.80
N ASP A 131 -6.18 12.98 -8.74
CA ASP A 131 -7.16 12.95 -7.65
C ASP A 131 -8.26 11.90 -7.91
N MET A 132 -8.43 11.00 -6.94
CA MET A 132 -9.43 9.92 -7.03
C MET A 132 -10.87 10.42 -7.20
N ARG A 133 -11.20 11.61 -6.67
CA ARG A 133 -12.55 12.20 -6.78
C ARG A 133 -12.86 12.59 -8.22
N ASP A 134 -11.91 13.23 -8.89
CA ASP A 134 -12.05 13.64 -10.29
C ASP A 134 -12.17 12.42 -11.21
N ILE A 135 -11.38 11.38 -10.96
CA ILE A 135 -11.43 10.15 -11.76
C ILE A 135 -12.78 9.44 -11.60
N ARG A 136 -13.32 9.34 -10.39
CA ARG A 136 -14.63 8.72 -10.15
C ARG A 136 -15.75 9.50 -10.83
N LYS A 137 -15.76 10.83 -10.67
CA LYS A 137 -16.71 11.71 -11.36
C LYS A 137 -16.67 11.51 -12.88
N ALA A 138 -15.48 11.55 -13.47
CA ALA A 138 -15.33 11.36 -14.91
C ALA A 138 -15.78 9.97 -15.38
N ARG A 139 -15.54 8.91 -14.59
CA ARG A 139 -16.09 7.58 -14.88
C ARG A 139 -17.62 7.61 -14.89
N ASP A 140 -18.23 8.22 -13.88
CA ASP A 140 -19.70 8.29 -13.75
C ASP A 140 -20.33 9.08 -14.91
N GLU A 141 -19.58 10.03 -15.49
CA GLU A 141 -19.91 10.76 -16.73
C GLU A 141 -19.61 9.95 -18.02
N GLY A 142 -19.16 8.70 -17.91
CA GLY A 142 -18.94 7.79 -19.04
C GLY A 142 -17.51 7.76 -19.60
N ASN A 143 -16.52 8.37 -18.93
CA ASN A 143 -15.14 8.36 -19.41
C ASN A 143 -14.50 6.97 -19.27
N LYS A 144 -14.24 6.32 -20.42
CA LYS A 144 -13.65 4.98 -20.49
C LYS A 144 -12.23 4.88 -19.91
N ARG A 145 -11.42 5.94 -20.05
CA ARG A 145 -10.05 5.95 -19.51
C ARG A 145 -10.04 6.12 -18.00
N ALA A 146 -10.99 6.88 -17.44
CA ALA A 146 -11.20 6.95 -15.99
C ALA A 146 -11.64 5.60 -15.41
N ALA A 147 -12.59 4.92 -16.07
CA ALA A 147 -12.99 3.56 -15.72
C ALA A 147 -11.81 2.58 -15.73
N LEU A 148 -10.98 2.63 -16.79
CA LEU A 148 -9.77 1.82 -16.91
C LEU A 148 -8.77 2.11 -15.78
N ALA A 149 -8.50 3.38 -15.48
CA ALA A 149 -7.57 3.78 -14.42
C ALA A 149 -8.01 3.23 -13.06
N LEU A 150 -9.30 3.32 -12.72
CA LEU A 150 -9.87 2.76 -11.49
C LEU A 150 -9.78 1.23 -11.46
N ALA A 151 -10.04 0.55 -12.57
CA ALA A 151 -9.93 -0.90 -12.65
C ALA A 151 -8.48 -1.37 -12.47
N MET A 152 -7.52 -0.73 -13.14
CA MET A 152 -6.10 -1.03 -12.99
C MET A 152 -5.61 -0.81 -11.55
N PHE A 153 -6.04 0.28 -10.92
CA PHE A 153 -5.66 0.62 -9.55
C PHE A 153 -6.11 -0.44 -8.55
N THR A 154 -7.41 -0.79 -8.54
CA THR A 154 -7.95 -1.79 -7.59
C THR A 154 -7.49 -3.21 -7.91
N TYR A 155 -7.29 -3.54 -9.18
CA TYR A 155 -6.74 -4.83 -9.58
C TYR A 155 -5.32 -5.05 -9.05
N ARG A 156 -4.46 -4.02 -9.13
CA ARG A 156 -3.09 -4.12 -8.60
C ARG A 156 -3.07 -4.26 -7.08
N ILE A 157 -3.92 -3.52 -6.36
CA ILE A 157 -4.07 -3.68 -4.91
C ILE A 157 -4.50 -5.10 -4.57
N LYS A 158 -5.55 -5.61 -5.23
CA LYS A 158 -6.06 -6.99 -5.05
C LYS A 158 -4.97 -8.03 -5.22
N LYS A 159 -4.17 -7.93 -6.28
CA LYS A 159 -3.04 -8.84 -6.52
C LYS A 159 -2.04 -8.84 -5.36
N TYR A 160 -1.71 -7.67 -4.83
CA TYR A 160 -0.78 -7.56 -3.71
C TYR A 160 -1.35 -8.09 -2.40
N ILE A 161 -2.65 -7.91 -2.14
CA ILE A 161 -3.31 -8.52 -0.96
C ILE A 161 -3.14 -10.03 -1.01
N ALA A 162 -3.46 -10.65 -2.15
CA ALA A 162 -3.32 -12.09 -2.33
C ALA A 162 -1.86 -12.55 -2.25
N SER A 163 -0.93 -11.81 -2.86
CA SER A 163 0.51 -12.11 -2.83
C SER A 163 1.06 -12.11 -1.41
N TYR A 164 0.67 -11.14 -0.59
CA TYR A 164 1.14 -11.04 0.79
C TYR A 164 0.49 -12.05 1.72
N ALA A 165 -0.79 -12.36 1.51
CA ALA A 165 -1.42 -13.48 2.20
C ALA A 165 -0.72 -14.80 1.88
N ALA A 166 -0.32 -15.01 0.62
CA ALA A 166 0.46 -16.18 0.23
C ALA A 166 1.85 -16.18 0.88
N ALA A 167 2.56 -15.06 0.87
CA ALA A 167 3.90 -14.93 1.48
C ALA A 167 3.91 -15.20 3.00
N MET A 168 2.84 -14.83 3.71
CA MET A 168 2.68 -15.09 5.16
C MET A 168 2.02 -16.45 5.46
N GLY A 169 1.62 -17.22 4.44
CA GLY A 169 0.87 -18.47 4.62
C GLY A 169 -0.49 -18.28 5.29
N GLY A 170 -1.15 -17.16 5.04
CA GLY A 170 -2.44 -16.77 5.61
C GLY A 170 -2.57 -15.27 5.79
N VAL A 171 -3.77 -14.80 6.10
CA VAL A 171 -4.03 -13.40 6.45
C VAL A 171 -5.20 -13.35 7.44
N ASP A 172 -5.04 -12.58 8.51
CA ASP A 172 -6.07 -12.35 9.52
C ASP A 172 -6.76 -11.01 9.30
N VAL A 173 -6.01 -10.00 8.82
CA VAL A 173 -6.49 -8.63 8.69
C VAL A 173 -5.98 -7.97 7.41
N VAL A 174 -6.86 -7.30 6.69
CA VAL A 174 -6.56 -6.33 5.63
C VAL A 174 -6.97 -4.95 6.12
N ILE A 175 -6.03 -4.02 6.17
CA ILE A 175 -6.24 -2.65 6.65
C ILE A 175 -6.18 -1.69 5.48
N PHE A 176 -7.12 -0.77 5.38
CA PHE A 176 -7.07 0.38 4.48
C PHE A 176 -6.81 1.65 5.29
N THR A 177 -5.83 2.42 4.83
CA THR A 177 -5.41 3.68 5.43
C THR A 177 -4.95 4.67 4.35
N GLY A 178 -4.64 5.90 4.73
CA GLY A 178 -4.28 6.99 3.82
C GLY A 178 -5.52 7.62 3.16
N GLY A 179 -5.34 8.79 2.54
CA GLY A 179 -6.45 9.62 2.08
C GLY A 179 -7.46 8.92 1.14
N ILE A 180 -7.04 7.96 0.32
CA ILE A 180 -7.95 7.15 -0.51
C ILE A 180 -8.52 5.98 0.32
N GLY A 181 -7.69 5.26 1.06
CA GLY A 181 -8.08 4.07 1.82
C GLY A 181 -9.09 4.39 2.93
N GLU A 182 -8.98 5.56 3.54
CA GLU A 182 -9.86 6.01 4.63
C GLU A 182 -11.22 6.51 4.13
N ASN A 183 -11.25 7.14 2.94
CA ASN A 183 -12.40 7.95 2.53
C ASN A 183 -13.19 7.37 1.34
N VAL A 184 -12.64 6.38 0.62
CA VAL A 184 -13.26 5.88 -0.63
C VAL A 184 -13.65 4.42 -0.48
N GLY A 185 -14.85 4.17 0.07
CA GLY A 185 -15.40 2.82 0.29
C GLY A 185 -15.41 1.95 -0.96
N GLU A 186 -15.72 2.54 -2.12
CA GLU A 186 -15.72 1.87 -3.42
C GLU A 186 -14.35 1.24 -3.78
N ILE A 187 -13.25 1.92 -3.45
CA ILE A 187 -11.90 1.42 -3.70
C ILE A 187 -11.59 0.24 -2.78
N ARG A 188 -11.99 0.31 -1.50
CA ARG A 188 -11.84 -0.80 -0.55
C ARG A 188 -12.57 -2.04 -1.04
N GLU A 189 -13.84 -1.88 -1.44
CA GLU A 189 -14.69 -2.95 -1.94
C GLU A 189 -14.08 -3.64 -3.17
N ARG A 190 -13.77 -2.86 -4.21
CA ARG A 190 -13.22 -3.40 -5.48
C ARG A 190 -11.85 -4.04 -5.31
N SER A 191 -11.08 -3.63 -4.28
CA SER A 191 -9.77 -4.18 -3.98
C SER A 191 -9.84 -5.57 -3.33
N VAL A 192 -10.93 -5.90 -2.64
CA VAL A 192 -11.10 -7.21 -1.99
C VAL A 192 -12.13 -8.12 -2.66
N GLU A 193 -12.95 -7.59 -3.57
CA GLU A 193 -13.92 -8.36 -4.35
C GLU A 193 -13.25 -9.57 -5.04
N GLY A 194 -13.86 -10.75 -4.98
CA GLY A 194 -13.27 -11.96 -5.57
C GLY A 194 -12.22 -12.63 -4.68
N LEU A 195 -11.91 -12.09 -3.49
CA LEU A 195 -11.06 -12.73 -2.48
C LEU A 195 -11.88 -13.49 -1.42
N GLU A 196 -13.16 -13.78 -1.68
CA GLU A 196 -14.04 -14.53 -0.76
C GLU A 196 -13.51 -15.95 -0.52
N PHE A 197 -12.78 -16.52 -1.48
CA PHE A 197 -12.09 -17.81 -1.32
C PHE A 197 -11.00 -17.79 -0.24
N MET A 198 -10.47 -16.60 0.11
CA MET A 198 -9.55 -16.39 1.22
C MET A 198 -10.29 -16.17 2.56
N GLY A 199 -11.62 -16.11 2.54
CA GLY A 199 -12.46 -15.89 3.70
C GLY A 199 -12.78 -14.41 4.01
N ILE A 200 -12.52 -13.50 3.07
CA ILE A 200 -12.94 -12.09 3.18
C ILE A 200 -14.43 -11.98 2.84
N LYS A 201 -15.22 -11.41 3.74
CA LYS A 201 -16.62 -11.02 3.50
C LYS A 201 -16.82 -9.57 3.93
N MET A 202 -17.02 -8.68 2.96
CA MET A 202 -17.20 -7.25 3.21
C MET A 202 -18.67 -6.94 3.58
N ASN A 203 -18.88 -6.14 4.63
CA ASN A 203 -20.17 -5.48 4.88
C ASN A 203 -20.21 -4.19 4.05
N LYS A 204 -20.82 -4.27 2.85
CA LYS A 204 -20.84 -3.15 1.88
C LYS A 204 -21.59 -1.93 2.40
N GLU A 205 -22.69 -2.13 3.12
CA GLU A 205 -23.50 -1.04 3.68
C GLU A 205 -22.68 -0.25 4.69
N LEU A 206 -22.08 -0.93 5.67
CA LEU A 206 -21.19 -0.30 6.65
C LEU A 206 -19.98 0.34 5.95
N ASN A 207 -19.33 -0.36 5.04
CA ASN A 207 -18.18 0.16 4.30
C ASN A 207 -18.45 1.52 3.62
N ASN A 208 -19.66 1.73 3.12
CA ASN A 208 -20.05 2.96 2.43
C ASN A 208 -20.34 4.14 3.37
N THR A 209 -20.54 3.90 4.67
CA THR A 209 -20.74 4.98 5.66
C THR A 209 -19.43 5.46 6.28
N ILE A 210 -18.36 4.66 6.20
CA ILE A 210 -17.07 4.98 6.83
C ILE A 210 -16.24 5.95 5.99
N CYS A 211 -15.88 7.08 6.61
CA CYS A 211 -15.05 8.13 6.04
C CYS A 211 -14.17 8.73 7.16
N GLY A 212 -12.85 8.54 7.09
CA GLY A 212 -11.91 9.12 8.06
C GLY A 212 -12.05 8.61 9.50
N SER A 213 -12.69 7.47 9.71
CA SER A 213 -12.92 6.88 11.03
C SER A 213 -12.47 5.42 11.11
N GLU A 214 -12.14 4.99 12.32
CA GLU A 214 -11.79 3.60 12.60
C GLU A 214 -13.03 2.71 12.52
N ALA A 215 -12.97 1.62 11.76
CA ALA A 215 -14.07 0.66 11.65
C ALA A 215 -13.60 -0.72 11.20
N ILE A 216 -14.29 -1.77 11.65
CA ILE A 216 -14.24 -3.09 11.03
C ILE A 216 -15.38 -3.13 10.00
N VAL A 217 -15.03 -3.21 8.72
CA VAL A 217 -15.99 -3.16 7.60
C VAL A 217 -16.25 -4.53 6.98
N SER A 218 -15.66 -5.60 7.50
CA SER A 218 -16.03 -6.98 7.19
C SER A 218 -17.23 -7.45 8.03
N THR A 219 -17.98 -8.45 7.58
CA THR A 219 -19.04 -9.09 8.37
C THR A 219 -18.47 -9.87 9.56
N ASP A 220 -19.32 -10.17 10.54
CA ASP A 220 -18.92 -10.91 11.75
C ASP A 220 -18.43 -12.32 11.42
N ASP A 221 -19.04 -12.97 10.43
CA ASP A 221 -18.69 -14.30 9.93
C ASP A 221 -17.53 -14.30 8.91
N SER A 222 -16.96 -13.12 8.60
CA SER A 222 -15.72 -13.03 7.82
C SER A 222 -14.56 -13.62 8.63
N LYS A 223 -13.83 -14.58 8.03
CA LYS A 223 -12.60 -15.14 8.62
C LYS A 223 -11.48 -14.11 8.65
N VAL A 224 -11.46 -13.23 7.65
CA VAL A 224 -10.48 -12.15 7.53
C VAL A 224 -11.12 -10.81 7.91
N LYS A 225 -10.55 -10.18 8.94
CA LYS A 225 -10.54 -8.73 9.23
C LYS A 225 -10.50 -7.84 8.00
N VAL A 226 -11.52 -7.03 7.68
CA VAL A 226 -11.27 -5.83 6.83
C VAL A 226 -11.50 -4.60 7.67
N MET A 227 -10.50 -3.74 7.77
CA MET A 227 -10.50 -2.59 8.68
C MET A 227 -10.15 -1.30 7.94
N VAL A 228 -10.74 -0.20 8.40
CA VAL A 228 -10.35 1.17 8.04
C VAL A 228 -9.72 1.78 9.28
N ILE A 229 -8.50 2.28 9.16
CA ILE A 229 -7.78 2.91 10.28
C ILE A 229 -7.10 4.17 9.75
N PRO A 230 -7.52 5.37 10.17
CA PRO A 230 -6.83 6.60 9.84
C PRO A 230 -5.39 6.57 10.35
N THR A 231 -4.42 6.82 9.47
CA THR A 231 -3.02 6.86 9.90
C THR A 231 -2.72 8.13 10.68
N ASN A 232 -1.81 8.05 11.65
CA ASN A 232 -1.30 9.23 12.37
C ASN A 232 0.21 9.12 12.52
N GLU A 233 0.94 9.56 11.49
CA GLU A 233 2.40 9.46 11.44
C GLU A 233 3.05 10.43 12.43
N GLU A 234 2.45 11.60 12.63
CA GLU A 234 2.87 12.62 13.58
C GLU A 234 2.86 12.08 15.01
N LEU A 235 1.84 11.30 15.38
CA LEU A 235 1.75 10.67 16.70
C LEU A 235 2.85 9.63 16.91
N VAL A 236 3.22 8.86 15.89
CA VAL A 236 4.36 7.93 15.97
C VAL A 236 5.64 8.70 16.24
N LEU A 237 5.91 9.74 15.45
CA LEU A 237 7.09 10.58 15.61
C LEU A 237 7.15 11.24 16.99
N ALA A 238 6.01 11.73 17.50
CA ALA A 238 5.92 12.33 18.82
C ALA A 238 6.19 11.32 19.94
N ARG A 239 5.62 10.11 19.85
CA ARG A 239 5.84 9.02 20.82
C ARG A 239 7.30 8.56 20.83
N ASP A 240 7.90 8.36 19.66
CA ASP A 240 9.31 7.97 19.53
C ASP A 240 10.25 9.06 20.05
N SER A 241 9.97 10.33 19.72
CA SER A 241 10.74 11.46 20.23
C SER A 241 10.69 11.55 21.75
N LYS A 242 9.49 11.38 22.35
CA LYS A 242 9.31 11.35 23.80
C LYS A 242 10.09 10.19 24.43
N LYS A 243 9.97 8.97 23.89
CA LYS A 243 10.67 7.79 24.39
C LYS A 243 12.18 7.98 24.37
N LEU A 244 12.75 8.44 23.26
CA LEU A 244 14.18 8.71 23.14
C LEU A 244 14.66 9.78 24.12
N TYR A 245 13.85 10.83 24.34
CA TYR A 245 14.14 11.85 25.34
C TYR A 245 14.16 11.26 26.75
N GLU A 246 13.16 10.46 27.13
CA GLU A 246 13.07 9.81 28.44
C GLU A 246 14.22 8.81 28.68
N GLU A 247 14.61 8.04 27.66
CA GLU A 247 15.75 7.11 27.74
C GLU A 247 17.08 7.84 27.98
N LYS A 248 17.27 9.00 27.35
CA LYS A 248 18.52 9.77 27.42
C LYS A 248 18.60 10.73 28.61
N PHE A 249 17.48 11.30 29.01
CA PHE A 249 17.42 12.41 29.99
C PHE A 249 16.43 12.19 31.14
N GLY A 250 15.57 11.17 31.07
CA GLY A 250 14.54 10.87 32.08
C GLY A 250 15.02 10.05 33.27
N LYS A 251 16.26 9.54 33.24
CA LYS A 251 16.91 8.96 34.43
C LYS A 251 17.49 10.08 35.30
N LYS A 252 16.66 10.66 36.16
CA LYS A 252 17.09 11.35 37.38
C LYS A 252 16.58 10.58 38.58
#